data_AF-A0A9P5SIT1-F1
#
_entry.id   AF-A0A9P5SIT1-F1
#
_cell.length_a   1.000
_cell.length_b   1.000
_cell.length_c   1.000
_cell.angle_alpha   90.00
_cell.angle_beta   90.00
_cell.angle_gamma   90.00
#
_symmetry.space_group_name_H-M   'P 1'
#
loop_
_entity.id
_entity.type
_entity.pdbx_description
1 polymer ?
#
loop_
_entity_poly.entity_id
_entity_poly.type
_entity_poly.pdbx_seq_one_letter_code
_entity_poly.pdbx_strand_id
1 'polypeptide(L)'
;MRLARSAVMQNKTLLIGALVLLVAGFTMYSSMSLLNFEFSLDNNNLQQEQQQLQPHQGKEQQHRQQLGQQLGQQHGHTVSDPSRDETPPTPPPLLLDPSTKYLSFLPFAGLTNQFIGVEIAAYIALRLNRTLLVPPIISNIHDHDNTHQSWSRYFDFKRFSNLTGIPVVEWDTVRPLNAAQTRVGRERALGGGSAPTEEWLALATDMTCQIIYGYGNPVKEINSSARSFVSHFFLNLIFQAPPAPAPGAQVYDHHQYAKDELNPESLVIMEDLIERYAGFQDQMLLLSHTFKIKDPQNRYWRTIGQHLHFEPVLAKYARERVMNEIREDSGAAPERAVDPESVDREEVDRIPYIAIHLRRGDILSKCTGAHEDPTHCEVPISSYAEVVERVRAGLRHKRPVVVTTDSDSMEELEEMKSLGWHRIDHSEDDVHEALGAFGPAFVDASILAHADVFLGSVKSTMSRVAANRQLSWYHRSTIYPQAPGSATKESTAADLDESFSRMRRSGIRRL
;
A
#
# COMPACT_ATOMS: atom_id res chain seq x y z
N MET A 1 -15.39 11.95 73.75
CA MET A 1 -14.62 12.06 72.48
C MET A 1 -14.02 10.75 71.95
N ARG A 2 -13.85 9.67 72.73
CA ARG A 2 -13.34 8.37 72.22
C ARG A 2 -14.38 7.50 71.48
N LEU A 3 -15.68 7.67 71.75
CA LEU A 3 -16.73 6.86 71.09
C LEU A 3 -17.04 7.30 69.65
N ALA A 4 -16.83 8.57 69.30
CA ALA A 4 -17.12 9.09 67.95
C ALA A 4 -16.07 8.69 66.89
N ARG A 5 -14.84 8.37 67.28
CA ARG A 5 -13.78 7.94 66.34
C ARG A 5 -13.93 6.47 65.90
N SER A 6 -14.62 5.65 66.70
CA SER A 6 -14.83 4.22 66.39
C SER A 6 -15.83 4.02 65.25
N ALA A 7 -16.91 4.80 65.24
CA ALA A 7 -17.95 4.70 64.20
C ALA A 7 -17.46 5.14 62.81
N VAL A 8 -16.56 6.14 62.75
CA VAL A 8 -16.00 6.64 61.49
C VAL A 8 -15.01 5.64 60.87
N MET A 9 -14.27 4.89 61.69
CA MET A 9 -13.36 3.84 61.21
C MET A 9 -14.13 2.63 60.66
N GLN A 10 -15.22 2.21 61.32
CA GLN A 10 -16.04 1.09 60.86
C GLN A 10 -16.69 1.36 59.49
N ASN A 11 -17.16 2.58 59.24
CA ASN A 11 -17.74 2.93 57.93
C ASN A 11 -16.72 2.92 56.79
N LYS A 12 -15.45 3.26 57.05
CA LYS A 12 -14.40 3.21 56.01
C LYS A 12 -14.04 1.79 55.61
N THR A 13 -13.94 0.88 56.58
CA THR A 13 -13.64 -0.53 56.30
C THR A 13 -14.77 -1.20 55.52
N LEU A 14 -16.03 -0.87 55.84
CA LEU A 14 -17.20 -1.33 55.09
C LEU A 14 -17.21 -0.80 53.65
N LEU A 15 -16.88 0.48 53.44
CA LEU A 15 -16.83 1.07 52.11
C LEU A 15 -15.73 0.45 51.22
N ILE A 16 -14.55 0.21 51.80
CA ILE A 16 -13.43 -0.42 51.09
C ILE A 16 -13.77 -1.88 50.77
N GLY A 17 -14.40 -2.61 51.69
CA GLY A 17 -14.86 -3.99 51.44
C GLY A 17 -15.90 -4.06 50.32
N ALA A 18 -16.85 -3.13 50.28
CA ALA A 18 -17.85 -3.05 49.21
C ALA A 18 -17.23 -2.71 47.84
N LEU A 19 -16.23 -1.82 47.80
CA LEU A 19 -15.52 -1.46 46.58
C LEU A 19 -14.72 -2.65 46.01
N VAL A 20 -14.03 -3.41 46.87
CA VAL A 20 -13.27 -4.61 46.46
C VAL A 20 -14.21 -5.68 45.90
N LEU A 21 -15.38 -5.89 46.53
CA LEU A 21 -16.38 -6.83 46.04
C LEU A 21 -17.03 -6.39 44.72
N LEU A 22 -17.22 -5.09 44.50
CA LEU A 22 -17.70 -4.54 43.23
C LEU A 22 -16.67 -4.74 42.10
N VAL A 23 -15.39 -4.48 42.36
CA VAL A 23 -14.32 -4.68 41.37
C VAL A 23 -14.14 -6.17 41.05
N ALA A 24 -14.20 -7.05 42.07
CA ALA A 24 -14.15 -8.50 41.89
C ALA A 24 -15.37 -9.04 41.13
N GLY A 25 -16.57 -8.52 41.43
CA GLY A 25 -17.80 -8.87 40.71
C GLY A 25 -17.79 -8.39 39.26
N PHE A 26 -17.27 -7.19 39.00
CA PHE A 26 -17.12 -6.67 37.64
C PHE A 26 -16.11 -7.49 36.84
N THR A 27 -14.95 -7.82 37.42
CA THR A 27 -13.96 -8.67 36.73
C THR A 27 -14.48 -10.08 36.47
N MET A 28 -15.22 -10.69 37.39
CA MET A 28 -15.87 -11.99 37.13
C MET A 28 -16.98 -11.89 36.07
N TYR A 29 -17.78 -10.82 36.07
CA TYR A 29 -18.83 -10.59 35.06
C TYR A 29 -18.23 -10.38 33.65
N SER A 30 -17.17 -9.58 33.53
CA SER A 30 -16.41 -9.41 32.30
C SER A 30 -15.76 -10.71 31.83
N SER A 31 -15.34 -11.58 32.75
CA SER A 31 -14.76 -12.89 32.43
C SER A 31 -15.81 -13.89 31.96
N MET A 32 -17.03 -13.85 32.50
CA MET A 32 -18.13 -14.72 32.08
C MET A 32 -18.77 -14.28 30.76
N SER A 33 -18.67 -13.00 30.39
CA SER A 33 -19.11 -12.50 29.08
C SER A 33 -18.18 -12.90 27.92
N LEU A 34 -17.00 -13.44 28.21
CA LEU A 34 -16.02 -13.94 27.22
C LEU A 34 -16.13 -15.45 26.96
N LEU A 35 -16.98 -16.18 27.68
CA LEU A 35 -17.04 -17.66 27.61
C LEU A 35 -18.28 -18.22 26.88
N ASN A 36 -19.08 -17.39 26.21
CA ASN A 36 -20.25 -17.83 25.43
C ASN A 36 -20.24 -17.30 23.99
N PHE A 37 -19.13 -17.50 23.26
CA PHE A 37 -19.11 -17.34 21.81
C PHE A 37 -18.53 -18.59 21.14
N GLU A 38 -19.37 -19.61 20.99
CA GLU A 38 -19.16 -20.66 19.98
C GLU A 38 -19.59 -20.09 18.62
N PHE A 39 -18.63 -19.89 17.71
CA PHE A 39 -18.91 -19.51 16.33
C PHE A 39 -19.10 -20.77 15.49
N SER A 40 -20.36 -21.08 15.15
CA SER A 40 -20.73 -21.91 14.01
C SER A 40 -20.68 -21.02 12.75
N LEU A 41 -19.83 -21.38 11.78
CA LEU A 41 -19.73 -20.69 10.51
C LEU A 41 -20.95 -21.03 9.63
N ASP A 42 -21.96 -20.15 9.63
CA ASP A 42 -23.04 -20.17 8.65
C ASP A 42 -23.09 -18.83 7.88
N ASN A 43 -23.07 -18.92 6.55
CA ASN A 43 -22.87 -17.84 5.57
C ASN A 43 -23.96 -16.75 5.49
N ASN A 44 -24.96 -16.76 6.37
CA ASN A 44 -26.14 -15.89 6.27
C ASN A 44 -26.02 -14.55 7.04
N ASN A 45 -25.00 -14.36 7.89
CA ASN A 45 -24.89 -13.14 8.72
C ASN A 45 -24.16 -11.95 8.08
N LEU A 46 -23.48 -12.13 6.94
CA LEU A 46 -22.79 -11.04 6.23
C LEU A 46 -23.74 -9.96 5.68
N GLN A 47 -25.03 -10.26 5.51
CA GLN A 47 -26.04 -9.28 5.07
C GLN A 47 -26.64 -8.45 6.22
N GLN A 48 -26.58 -8.92 7.47
CA GLN A 48 -27.16 -8.19 8.61
C GLN A 48 -26.17 -7.21 9.26
N GLU A 49 -24.86 -7.48 9.26
CA GLU A 49 -23.86 -6.52 9.78
C GLU A 49 -23.67 -5.29 8.88
N GLN A 50 -23.97 -5.36 7.59
CA GLN A 50 -23.97 -4.18 6.71
C GLN A 50 -25.10 -3.18 7.00
N GLN A 51 -26.16 -3.57 7.73
CA GLN A 51 -27.28 -2.68 8.05
C GLN A 51 -27.12 -1.93 9.37
N GLN A 52 -26.16 -2.26 10.23
CA GLN A 52 -26.03 -1.65 11.58
C GLN A 52 -24.92 -0.58 11.73
N LEU A 53 -24.09 -0.36 10.71
CA LEU A 53 -22.98 0.64 10.75
C LEU A 53 -23.33 2.02 10.12
N GLN A 54 -24.62 2.34 9.93
CA GLN A 54 -25.06 3.50 9.15
C GLN A 54 -25.36 4.86 9.85
N PRO A 55 -24.99 5.22 11.10
CA PRO A 55 -25.40 6.55 11.59
C PRO A 55 -24.62 7.74 11.00
N HIS A 56 -23.43 7.55 10.43
CA HIS A 56 -22.54 8.68 10.07
C HIS A 56 -22.22 8.88 8.58
N GLN A 57 -22.73 8.05 7.67
CA GLN A 57 -22.60 8.26 6.21
C GLN A 57 -23.72 9.12 5.59
N GLY A 58 -24.74 9.50 6.37
CA GLY A 58 -25.94 10.16 5.85
C GLY A 58 -25.73 11.57 5.27
N LYS A 59 -24.72 12.33 5.74
CA LYS A 59 -24.54 13.73 5.31
C LYS A 59 -23.78 13.88 3.99
N GLU A 60 -22.77 13.05 3.72
CA GLU A 60 -22.07 13.04 2.43
C GLU A 60 -22.89 12.36 1.32
N GLN A 61 -23.65 11.31 1.65
CA GLN A 61 -24.59 10.72 0.68
C GLN A 61 -25.74 11.68 0.35
N GLN A 62 -26.24 12.45 1.31
CA GLN A 62 -27.24 13.50 1.02
C GLN A 62 -26.66 14.63 0.17
N HIS A 63 -25.41 15.04 0.39
CA HIS A 63 -24.77 16.07 -0.44
C HIS A 63 -24.47 15.57 -1.86
N ARG A 64 -24.02 14.31 -2.03
CA ARG A 64 -23.86 13.66 -3.34
C ARG A 64 -25.18 13.36 -4.05
N GLN A 65 -26.23 12.97 -3.33
CA GLN A 65 -27.58 12.82 -3.91
C GLN A 65 -28.18 14.16 -4.30
N GLN A 66 -27.92 15.23 -3.54
CA GLN A 66 -28.35 16.59 -3.92
C GLN A 66 -27.57 17.13 -5.12
N LEU A 67 -26.25 16.86 -5.22
CA LEU A 67 -25.46 17.23 -6.40
C LEU A 67 -25.88 16.41 -7.64
N GLY A 68 -26.18 15.12 -7.47
CA GLY A 68 -26.73 14.24 -8.52
C GLY A 68 -28.16 14.60 -8.94
N GLN A 69 -28.99 15.11 -8.02
CA GLN A 69 -30.34 15.60 -8.33
C GLN A 69 -30.35 17.01 -8.92
N GLN A 70 -29.41 17.89 -8.57
CA GLN A 70 -29.25 19.20 -9.21
C GLN A 70 -28.71 19.09 -10.64
N LEU A 71 -27.82 18.12 -10.92
CA LEU A 71 -27.41 17.79 -12.29
C LEU A 71 -28.51 17.06 -13.09
N GLY A 72 -29.45 16.40 -12.42
CA GLY A 72 -30.56 15.66 -13.05
C GLY A 72 -31.80 16.47 -13.40
N GLN A 73 -31.94 17.73 -12.94
CA GLN A 73 -33.17 18.52 -13.13
C GLN A 73 -33.07 19.69 -14.12
N GLN A 74 -31.94 19.90 -14.79
CA GLN A 74 -31.80 20.99 -15.77
C GLN A 74 -31.81 20.60 -17.25
N HIS A 75 -31.98 19.33 -17.66
CA HIS A 75 -32.01 18.98 -19.09
C HIS A 75 -33.26 18.17 -19.47
N GLY A 76 -34.38 18.89 -19.59
CA GLY A 76 -35.56 18.49 -20.38
C GLY A 76 -35.42 18.86 -21.86
N HIS A 77 -34.22 18.74 -22.42
CA HIS A 77 -33.97 18.83 -23.85
C HIS A 77 -33.33 17.54 -24.31
N THR A 78 -34.05 16.83 -25.18
CA THR A 78 -33.58 15.68 -25.93
C THR A 78 -32.46 16.14 -26.87
N VAL A 79 -31.27 16.32 -26.31
CA VAL A 79 -30.05 16.46 -27.11
C VAL A 79 -29.77 15.06 -27.63
N SER A 80 -30.11 14.82 -28.89
CA SER A 80 -29.58 13.71 -29.66
C SER A 80 -28.05 13.81 -29.60
N ASP A 81 -27.41 12.96 -28.80
CA ASP A 81 -25.96 12.81 -28.74
C ASP A 81 -25.44 12.45 -30.14
N PRO A 82 -24.76 13.37 -30.86
CA PRO A 82 -24.38 13.17 -32.26
C PRO A 82 -23.21 12.21 -32.46
N SER A 83 -22.78 11.49 -31.41
CA SER A 83 -21.51 10.76 -31.39
C SER A 83 -21.61 9.27 -31.08
N ARG A 84 -22.82 8.69 -31.08
CA ARG A 84 -22.95 7.22 -31.20
C ARG A 84 -22.65 6.82 -32.63
N ASP A 85 -21.37 6.79 -32.95
CA ASP A 85 -20.82 6.16 -34.15
C ASP A 85 -21.37 4.72 -34.18
N GLU A 86 -22.28 4.43 -35.11
CA GLU A 86 -23.03 3.17 -35.20
C GLU A 86 -22.16 1.96 -35.62
N THR A 87 -20.85 2.17 -35.78
CA THR A 87 -19.93 1.06 -36.04
C THR A 87 -19.89 0.11 -34.85
N PRO A 88 -20.08 -1.21 -35.07
CA PRO A 88 -19.97 -2.20 -34.02
C PRO A 88 -18.66 -2.04 -33.25
N PRO A 89 -18.67 -2.12 -31.91
CA PRO A 89 -17.46 -1.97 -31.12
C PRO A 89 -16.48 -3.08 -31.49
N THR A 90 -15.35 -2.71 -32.11
CA THR A 90 -14.28 -3.65 -32.43
C THR A 90 -13.44 -3.92 -31.19
N PRO A 91 -13.09 -5.18 -30.87
CA PRO A 91 -12.17 -5.48 -29.78
C PRO A 91 -10.86 -4.69 -29.88
N PRO A 92 -10.30 -4.18 -28.77
CA PRO A 92 -9.01 -3.51 -28.80
C PRO A 92 -7.92 -4.49 -29.28
N PRO A 93 -6.99 -4.04 -30.13
CA PRO A 93 -5.93 -4.91 -30.62
C PRO A 93 -4.98 -5.32 -29.50
N LEU A 94 -4.40 -6.51 -29.61
CA LEU A 94 -3.31 -6.98 -28.75
C LEU A 94 -2.01 -7.01 -29.55
N LEU A 95 -1.20 -5.96 -29.40
CA LEU A 95 0.01 -5.66 -30.16
C LEU A 95 1.25 -6.28 -29.50
N LEU A 96 1.35 -7.60 -29.51
CA LEU A 96 2.53 -8.32 -29.02
C LEU A 96 3.49 -8.65 -30.17
N ASP A 97 4.80 -8.47 -29.94
CA ASP A 97 5.83 -9.00 -30.84
C ASP A 97 5.78 -10.55 -30.85
N PRO A 98 5.50 -11.20 -32.01
CA PRO A 98 5.39 -12.66 -32.13
C PRO A 98 6.64 -13.44 -31.68
N SER A 99 7.82 -12.81 -31.71
CA SER A 99 9.09 -13.44 -31.34
C SER A 99 9.43 -13.31 -29.86
N THR A 100 8.69 -12.49 -29.13
CA THR A 100 8.95 -12.17 -27.73
C THR A 100 8.04 -12.96 -26.80
N LYS A 101 8.62 -13.55 -25.75
CA LYS A 101 7.88 -14.18 -24.64
C LYS A 101 7.68 -13.17 -23.51
N TYR A 102 6.45 -13.08 -23.02
CA TYR A 102 6.03 -12.12 -22.01
C TYR A 102 5.67 -12.81 -20.70
N LEU A 103 5.91 -12.11 -19.59
CA LEU A 103 5.31 -12.39 -18.29
C LEU A 103 4.46 -11.20 -17.87
N SER A 104 3.21 -11.47 -17.50
CA SER A 104 2.29 -10.49 -16.93
C SER A 104 1.65 -11.06 -15.67
N PHE A 105 0.96 -10.23 -14.90
CA PHE A 105 0.24 -10.65 -13.71
C PHE A 105 -1.02 -9.79 -13.50
N LEU A 106 -1.95 -10.27 -12.67
CA LEU A 106 -3.07 -9.44 -12.23
C LEU A 106 -2.66 -8.57 -11.02
N PRO A 107 -2.99 -7.27 -11.02
CA PRO A 107 -2.70 -6.40 -9.88
C PRO A 107 -3.45 -6.86 -8.63
N PHE A 108 -2.87 -6.57 -7.46
CA PHE A 108 -3.38 -7.07 -6.18
C PHE A 108 -3.45 -5.95 -5.13
N ALA A 109 -4.65 -5.72 -4.60
CA ALA A 109 -4.91 -4.82 -3.47
C ALA A 109 -4.42 -3.36 -3.71
N GLY A 110 -3.94 -2.70 -2.66
CA GLY A 110 -3.52 -1.29 -2.64
C GLY A 110 -2.27 -0.99 -3.48
N LEU A 111 -2.01 0.31 -3.70
CA LEU A 111 -0.90 0.82 -4.53
C LEU A 111 0.45 0.15 -4.25
N THR A 112 0.88 0.11 -2.99
CA THR A 112 2.17 -0.46 -2.59
C THR A 112 2.23 -1.97 -2.71
N ASN A 113 1.09 -2.66 -2.62
CA ASN A 113 1.01 -4.09 -2.87
C ASN A 113 1.15 -4.39 -4.36
N GLN A 114 0.56 -3.55 -5.22
CA GLN A 114 0.79 -3.61 -6.66
C GLN A 114 2.25 -3.35 -7.00
N PHE A 115 2.90 -2.36 -6.36
CA PHE A 115 4.32 -2.06 -6.54
C PHE A 115 5.22 -3.25 -6.18
N ILE A 116 5.02 -3.87 -5.02
CA ILE A 116 5.73 -5.10 -4.63
C ILE A 116 5.45 -6.24 -5.64
N GLY A 117 4.23 -6.31 -6.16
CA GLY A 117 3.85 -7.23 -7.25
C GLY A 117 4.70 -7.03 -8.51
N VAL A 118 4.97 -5.78 -8.91
CA VAL A 118 5.88 -5.44 -10.03
C VAL A 118 7.29 -5.94 -9.75
N GLU A 119 7.84 -5.69 -8.56
CA GLU A 119 9.20 -6.12 -8.20
C GLU A 119 9.37 -7.65 -8.29
N ILE A 120 8.40 -8.38 -7.72
CA ILE A 120 8.37 -9.85 -7.74
C ILE A 120 8.23 -10.35 -9.18
N ALA A 121 7.29 -9.78 -9.95
CA ALA A 121 7.07 -10.15 -11.34
C ALA A 121 8.32 -9.92 -12.21
N ALA A 122 9.00 -8.80 -12.00
CA ALA A 122 10.23 -8.47 -12.71
C ALA A 122 11.34 -9.48 -12.40
N TYR A 123 11.52 -9.86 -11.14
CA TYR A 123 12.49 -10.90 -10.78
C TYR A 123 12.15 -12.26 -11.42
N ILE A 124 10.87 -12.65 -11.46
CA ILE A 124 10.43 -13.88 -12.14
C ILE A 124 10.69 -13.76 -13.66
N ALA A 125 10.36 -12.62 -14.26
CA ALA A 125 10.57 -12.37 -15.69
C ALA A 125 12.06 -12.49 -16.07
N LEU A 126 12.96 -11.90 -15.27
CA LEU A 126 14.40 -12.09 -15.41
C LEU A 126 14.78 -13.56 -15.39
N ARG A 127 14.32 -14.30 -14.36
CA ARG A 127 14.69 -15.70 -14.15
C ARG A 127 14.14 -16.64 -15.21
N LEU A 128 13.02 -16.28 -15.84
CA LEU A 128 12.39 -17.03 -16.92
C LEU A 128 12.78 -16.51 -18.32
N ASN A 129 13.69 -15.53 -18.42
CA ASN A 129 14.09 -14.87 -19.67
C ASN A 129 12.87 -14.38 -20.50
N ARG A 130 12.00 -13.61 -19.84
CA ARG A 130 10.78 -13.03 -20.43
C ARG A 130 10.81 -11.52 -20.33
N THR A 131 10.22 -10.85 -21.33
CA THR A 131 9.87 -9.44 -21.25
C THR A 131 8.77 -9.25 -20.20
N LEU A 132 8.96 -8.32 -19.28
CA LEU A 132 7.94 -7.98 -18.29
C LEU A 132 6.87 -7.11 -18.96
N LEU A 133 5.64 -7.61 -19.01
CA LEU A 133 4.46 -6.85 -19.40
C LEU A 133 3.72 -6.40 -18.14
N VAL A 134 3.89 -5.13 -17.77
CA VAL A 134 3.45 -4.57 -16.48
C VAL A 134 1.99 -4.11 -16.57
N PRO A 135 1.06 -4.64 -15.74
CA PRO A 135 -0.29 -4.09 -15.64
C PRO A 135 -0.23 -2.66 -15.09
N PRO A 136 -1.13 -1.75 -15.51
CA PRO A 136 -1.10 -0.40 -14.99
C PRO A 136 -1.41 -0.40 -13.49
N ILE A 137 -1.13 0.73 -12.85
CA ILE A 137 -1.62 1.00 -11.51
C ILE A 137 -3.14 1.10 -11.62
N ILE A 138 -3.86 0.31 -10.82
CA ILE A 138 -5.32 0.24 -10.86
C ILE A 138 -5.90 0.75 -9.56
N SER A 139 -6.88 1.64 -9.66
CA SER A 139 -7.63 2.11 -8.51
C SER A 139 -8.22 0.91 -7.77
N ASN A 140 -8.03 0.92 -6.47
CA ASN A 140 -8.59 -0.08 -5.58
C ASN A 140 -9.67 0.58 -4.70
N ILE A 141 -10.09 -0.14 -3.65
CA ILE A 141 -11.11 0.33 -2.72
C ILE A 141 -10.67 1.55 -1.87
N HIS A 142 -9.42 1.98 -1.93
CA HIS A 142 -8.86 3.09 -1.16
C HIS A 142 -8.87 4.42 -1.93
N ASP A 143 -8.83 4.38 -3.26
CA ASP A 143 -8.62 5.58 -4.09
C ASP A 143 -9.92 6.02 -4.79
N HIS A 144 -10.91 5.13 -4.94
CA HIS A 144 -12.27 5.36 -5.46
C HIS A 144 -12.42 6.03 -6.84
N ASP A 145 -11.33 6.39 -7.52
CA ASP A 145 -11.34 7.11 -8.80
C ASP A 145 -11.73 6.26 -10.02
N ASN A 146 -11.80 4.93 -9.86
CA ASN A 146 -12.07 3.98 -10.94
C ASN A 146 -11.24 4.26 -12.19
N THR A 147 -9.94 4.48 -11.99
CA THR A 147 -9.00 4.87 -13.05
C THR A 147 -7.80 3.94 -13.07
N HIS A 148 -6.95 4.13 -14.07
CA HIS A 148 -5.67 3.46 -14.18
C HIS A 148 -4.62 4.42 -14.75
N GLN A 149 -3.36 4.19 -14.39
CA GLN A 149 -2.23 4.95 -14.93
C GLN A 149 -1.01 4.05 -15.09
N SER A 150 -0.20 4.36 -16.09
CA SER A 150 1.05 3.66 -16.36
C SER A 150 2.07 3.92 -15.26
N TRP A 151 2.90 2.93 -14.94
CA TRP A 151 3.98 3.04 -13.96
C TRP A 151 5.11 3.96 -14.44
N SER A 152 5.34 4.02 -15.76
CA SER A 152 6.31 4.93 -16.39
C SER A 152 6.02 6.41 -16.13
N ARG A 153 4.83 6.76 -15.65
CA ARG A 153 4.53 8.11 -15.18
C ARG A 153 5.26 8.47 -13.87
N TYR A 154 5.63 7.46 -13.09
CA TYR A 154 6.16 7.61 -11.74
C TYR A 154 7.55 6.99 -11.55
N PHE A 155 7.95 6.06 -12.41
CA PHE A 155 9.25 5.38 -12.37
C PHE A 155 9.94 5.38 -13.72
N ASP A 156 11.26 5.60 -13.71
CA ASP A 156 12.09 5.58 -14.91
C ASP A 156 12.35 4.14 -15.37
N PHE A 157 11.40 3.62 -16.14
CA PHE A 157 11.46 2.26 -16.70
C PHE A 157 12.60 2.08 -17.69
N LYS A 158 13.05 3.14 -18.37
CA LYS A 158 14.19 3.08 -19.27
C LYS A 158 15.47 2.81 -18.47
N ARG A 159 15.71 3.58 -17.40
CA ARG A 159 16.83 3.35 -16.48
C ARG A 159 16.71 1.99 -15.80
N PHE A 160 15.52 1.61 -15.34
CA PHE A 160 15.27 0.31 -14.74
C PHE A 160 15.68 -0.83 -15.67
N SER A 161 15.23 -0.83 -16.94
CA SER A 161 15.62 -1.84 -17.93
C SER A 161 17.12 -1.86 -18.18
N ASN A 162 17.77 -0.70 -18.25
CA ASN A 162 19.23 -0.61 -18.44
C ASN A 162 20.01 -1.18 -17.25
N LEU A 163 19.57 -0.94 -16.02
CA LEU A 163 20.27 -1.39 -14.81
C LEU A 163 20.04 -2.87 -14.52
N THR A 164 18.86 -3.39 -14.86
CA THR A 164 18.46 -4.77 -14.53
C THR A 164 18.63 -5.76 -15.66
N GLY A 165 18.73 -5.27 -16.90
CA GLY A 165 18.70 -6.09 -18.11
C GLY A 165 17.32 -6.66 -18.45
N ILE A 166 16.25 -6.25 -17.74
CA ILE A 166 14.89 -6.72 -18.00
C ILE A 166 14.20 -5.78 -19.00
N PRO A 167 13.77 -6.28 -20.17
CA PRO A 167 12.89 -5.51 -21.05
C PRO A 167 11.53 -5.33 -20.39
N VAL A 168 11.02 -4.10 -20.35
CA VAL A 168 9.72 -3.75 -19.78
C VAL A 168 8.82 -3.14 -20.83
N VAL A 169 7.58 -3.59 -20.87
CA VAL A 169 6.49 -3.04 -21.69
C VAL A 169 5.27 -2.88 -20.81
N GLU A 170 4.43 -1.88 -21.09
CA GLU A 170 3.20 -1.62 -20.32
C GLU A 170 1.96 -2.03 -21.11
N TRP A 171 0.91 -2.46 -20.39
CA TRP A 171 -0.35 -2.90 -21.01
C TRP A 171 -1.00 -1.83 -21.89
N ASP A 172 -0.93 -0.55 -21.49
CA ASP A 172 -1.46 0.57 -22.27
C ASP A 172 -0.85 0.66 -23.69
N THR A 173 0.39 0.19 -23.84
CA THR A 173 1.11 0.20 -25.13
C THR A 173 0.70 -0.96 -26.02
N VAL A 174 0.53 -2.16 -25.44
CA VAL A 174 0.20 -3.37 -26.23
C VAL A 174 -1.29 -3.55 -26.42
N ARG A 175 -2.14 -2.88 -25.63
CA ARG A 175 -3.59 -2.94 -25.74
C ARG A 175 -4.18 -1.54 -25.64
N PRO A 176 -3.90 -0.65 -26.61
CA PRO A 176 -4.39 0.71 -26.60
C PRO A 176 -5.92 0.73 -26.70
N LEU A 177 -6.55 1.58 -25.89
CA LEU A 177 -8.00 1.73 -25.83
C LEU A 177 -8.42 3.10 -26.38
N ASN A 178 -9.48 3.14 -27.17
CA ASN A 178 -10.11 4.40 -27.56
C ASN A 178 -11.09 4.89 -26.47
N ALA A 179 -11.58 6.13 -26.60
CA ALA A 179 -12.44 6.75 -25.58
C ALA A 179 -13.73 5.95 -25.28
N ALA A 180 -14.35 5.34 -26.29
CA ALA A 180 -15.55 4.52 -26.11
C ALA A 180 -15.23 3.23 -25.33
N GLN A 181 -14.15 2.54 -25.70
CA GLN A 181 -13.66 1.36 -24.98
C GLN A 181 -13.28 1.72 -23.53
N THR A 182 -12.58 2.83 -23.30
CA THR A 182 -12.26 3.29 -21.94
C THR A 182 -13.52 3.50 -21.10
N ARG A 183 -14.56 4.10 -21.67
CA ARG A 183 -15.85 4.28 -20.99
C ARG A 183 -16.47 2.94 -20.60
N VAL A 184 -16.63 2.01 -21.54
CA VAL A 184 -17.25 0.69 -21.30
C VAL A 184 -16.46 -0.11 -20.26
N GLY A 185 -15.13 -0.09 -20.33
CA GLY A 185 -14.28 -0.76 -19.36
C GLY A 185 -14.43 -0.19 -17.94
N ARG A 186 -14.54 1.14 -17.81
CA ARG A 186 -14.77 1.82 -16.53
C ARG A 186 -16.16 1.52 -15.97
N GLU A 187 -17.20 1.57 -16.79
CA GLU A 187 -18.57 1.23 -16.39
C GLU A 187 -18.64 -0.21 -15.89
N ARG A 188 -17.95 -1.14 -16.56
CA ARG A 188 -17.83 -2.54 -16.11
C ARG A 188 -17.17 -2.63 -14.74
N ALA A 189 -16.08 -1.91 -14.52
CA ALA A 189 -15.35 -1.93 -13.26
C ALA A 189 -16.19 -1.40 -12.08
N LEU A 190 -17.00 -0.36 -12.30
CA LEU A 190 -17.95 0.16 -11.30
C LEU A 190 -19.07 -0.82 -10.94
N GLY A 191 -19.42 -1.73 -11.86
CA GLY A 191 -20.47 -2.73 -11.65
C GLY A 191 -20.20 -3.76 -10.54
N GLY A 192 -19.02 -3.74 -9.90
CA GLY A 192 -18.79 -4.43 -8.62
C GLY A 192 -18.91 -5.96 -8.63
N GLY A 193 -18.99 -6.59 -9.81
CA GLY A 193 -19.24 -8.04 -9.95
C GLY A 193 -20.61 -8.40 -10.55
N SER A 194 -21.42 -7.43 -10.97
CA SER A 194 -22.59 -7.70 -11.83
C SER A 194 -22.20 -8.51 -13.08
N ALA A 195 -23.16 -9.12 -13.76
CA ALA A 195 -22.87 -9.79 -15.04
C ALA A 195 -22.25 -8.79 -16.05
N PRO A 196 -21.30 -9.23 -16.91
CA PRO A 196 -20.81 -8.40 -18.00
C PRO A 196 -21.94 -7.93 -18.92
N THR A 197 -21.86 -6.70 -19.43
CA THR A 197 -22.80 -6.19 -20.44
C THR A 197 -22.50 -6.81 -21.80
N GLU A 198 -23.49 -6.83 -22.71
CA GLU A 198 -23.29 -7.30 -24.08
C GLU A 198 -22.21 -6.48 -24.82
N GLU A 199 -22.17 -5.16 -24.58
CA GLU A 199 -21.14 -4.28 -25.13
C GLU A 199 -19.74 -4.64 -24.64
N TRP A 200 -19.58 -4.95 -23.36
CA TRP A 200 -18.29 -5.39 -22.82
C TRP A 200 -17.89 -6.77 -23.36
N LEU A 201 -18.83 -7.71 -23.45
CA LEU A 201 -18.59 -9.05 -24.00
C LEU A 201 -18.17 -9.00 -25.47
N ALA A 202 -18.75 -8.08 -26.26
CA ALA A 202 -18.36 -7.88 -27.65
C ALA A 202 -16.92 -7.37 -27.83
N LEU A 203 -16.37 -6.71 -26.81
CA LEU A 203 -15.00 -6.19 -26.79
C LEU A 203 -14.00 -7.15 -26.12
N ALA A 204 -14.50 -8.09 -25.31
CA ALA A 204 -13.69 -8.99 -24.51
C ALA A 204 -12.87 -9.97 -25.36
N THR A 205 -11.66 -10.28 -24.90
CA THR A 205 -10.82 -11.33 -25.48
C THR A 205 -10.46 -12.34 -24.42
N ASP A 206 -10.58 -13.61 -24.77
CA ASP A 206 -10.16 -14.72 -23.92
C ASP A 206 -8.66 -14.65 -23.65
N MET A 207 -8.28 -14.81 -22.38
CA MET A 207 -6.89 -14.78 -21.94
C MET A 207 -6.66 -15.85 -20.88
N THR A 208 -5.74 -16.78 -21.15
CA THR A 208 -5.38 -17.81 -20.18
C THR A 208 -4.63 -17.19 -19.00
N CYS A 209 -5.11 -17.43 -17.78
CA CYS A 209 -4.49 -16.98 -16.55
C CYS A 209 -4.07 -18.18 -15.70
N GLN A 210 -2.78 -18.28 -15.38
CA GLN A 210 -2.26 -19.32 -14.52
C GLN A 210 -2.58 -19.01 -13.06
N ILE A 211 -3.29 -19.93 -12.41
CA ILE A 211 -3.65 -19.82 -11.00
C ILE A 211 -2.40 -19.96 -10.15
N ILE A 212 -2.22 -18.99 -9.25
CA ILE A 212 -1.25 -19.06 -8.17
C ILE A 212 -2.03 -19.30 -6.87
N TYR A 213 -1.88 -20.52 -6.33
CA TYR A 213 -2.38 -21.00 -5.03
C TYR A 213 -3.80 -20.57 -4.63
N GLY A 214 -4.77 -21.09 -5.37
CA GLY A 214 -6.19 -20.91 -5.09
C GLY A 214 -6.69 -19.49 -5.40
N TYR A 215 -5.83 -18.53 -5.72
CA TYR A 215 -6.27 -17.20 -6.11
C TYR A 215 -6.62 -17.17 -7.60
N GLY A 216 -7.88 -16.86 -7.92
CA GLY A 216 -8.42 -17.06 -9.28
C GLY A 216 -8.83 -18.50 -9.57
N ASN A 217 -8.86 -19.40 -8.58
CA ASN A 217 -9.63 -20.65 -8.72
C ASN A 217 -11.12 -20.28 -8.83
N PRO A 218 -11.96 -20.96 -9.64
CA PRO A 218 -13.41 -20.71 -9.70
C PRO A 218 -14.14 -20.64 -8.34
N VAL A 219 -13.57 -21.20 -7.27
CA VAL A 219 -14.10 -21.10 -5.90
C VAL A 219 -13.71 -19.79 -5.18
N LYS A 220 -12.60 -19.16 -5.56
CA LYS A 220 -12.05 -17.95 -4.93
C LYS A 220 -11.97 -16.82 -5.95
N GLU A 221 -12.82 -15.83 -5.78
CA GLU A 221 -12.83 -14.62 -6.60
C GLU A 221 -11.45 -13.93 -6.62
N ILE A 222 -11.10 -13.33 -7.75
CA ILE A 222 -9.98 -12.39 -7.85
C ILE A 222 -10.30 -11.08 -7.12
N ASN A 223 -9.30 -10.38 -6.58
CA ASN A 223 -9.49 -9.13 -5.84
C ASN A 223 -10.12 -8.05 -6.74
N SER A 224 -10.68 -7.03 -6.09
CA SER A 224 -11.18 -5.83 -6.73
C SER A 224 -10.20 -5.22 -7.74
N SER A 225 -8.92 -5.04 -7.40
CA SER A 225 -7.94 -4.44 -8.34
C SER A 225 -7.74 -5.31 -9.58
N ALA A 226 -7.64 -6.63 -9.42
CA ALA A 226 -7.60 -7.57 -10.55
C ALA A 226 -8.89 -7.52 -11.39
N ARG A 227 -10.08 -7.44 -10.76
CA ARG A 227 -11.37 -7.29 -11.44
C ARG A 227 -11.45 -5.99 -12.24
N SER A 228 -11.00 -4.88 -11.66
CA SER A 228 -10.95 -3.59 -12.35
C SER A 228 -9.99 -3.63 -13.53
N PHE A 229 -8.82 -4.26 -13.38
CA PHE A 229 -7.89 -4.45 -14.49
C PHE A 229 -8.51 -5.23 -15.65
N VAL A 230 -9.07 -6.41 -15.39
CA VAL A 230 -9.67 -7.22 -16.47
C VAL A 230 -10.84 -6.48 -17.12
N SER A 231 -11.59 -5.70 -16.34
CA SER A 231 -12.71 -4.89 -16.83
C SER A 231 -12.22 -3.75 -17.74
N HIS A 232 -11.20 -3.00 -17.31
CA HIS A 232 -10.62 -1.91 -18.08
C HIS A 232 -10.02 -2.39 -19.40
N PHE A 233 -9.39 -3.57 -19.41
CA PHE A 233 -8.67 -4.12 -20.56
C PHE A 233 -9.42 -5.22 -21.30
N PHE A 234 -10.70 -5.44 -21.02
CA PHE A 234 -11.54 -6.41 -21.76
C PHE A 234 -10.95 -7.82 -21.78
N LEU A 235 -10.48 -8.30 -20.62
CA LEU A 235 -9.88 -9.64 -20.49
C LEU A 235 -10.91 -10.63 -19.94
N ASN A 236 -11.34 -11.57 -20.77
CA ASN A 236 -12.14 -12.70 -20.30
C ASN A 236 -11.19 -13.82 -19.84
N LEU A 237 -10.96 -13.92 -18.54
CA LEU A 237 -9.94 -14.82 -18.01
C LEU A 237 -10.39 -16.29 -18.04
N ILE A 238 -9.56 -17.12 -18.67
CA ILE A 238 -9.66 -18.59 -18.60
C ILE A 238 -8.61 -19.08 -17.61
N PHE A 239 -9.05 -19.41 -16.41
CA PHE A 239 -8.13 -19.85 -15.36
C PHE A 239 -7.64 -21.28 -15.60
N GLN A 240 -6.33 -21.47 -15.52
CA GLN A 240 -5.67 -22.76 -15.65
C GLN A 240 -4.89 -23.08 -14.38
N ALA A 241 -4.94 -24.35 -13.95
CA ALA A 241 -4.09 -24.83 -12.87
C ALA A 241 -2.60 -24.70 -13.26
N PRO A 242 -1.71 -24.39 -12.30
CA PRO A 242 -0.28 -24.28 -12.60
C PRO A 242 0.26 -25.64 -13.11
N PRO A 243 1.33 -25.63 -13.94
CA PRO A 243 2.02 -26.85 -14.32
C PRO A 243 2.43 -27.69 -13.11
N ALA A 244 2.41 -29.01 -13.30
CA ALA A 244 2.92 -29.94 -12.31
C ALA A 244 4.42 -29.65 -12.04
N PRO A 245 4.92 -29.91 -10.82
CA PRO A 245 6.36 -29.83 -10.54
C PRO A 245 7.14 -30.73 -11.50
N ALA A 246 8.35 -30.30 -11.89
CA ALA A 246 9.25 -31.17 -12.64
C ALA A 246 9.59 -32.43 -11.82
N PRO A 247 9.82 -33.59 -12.46
CA PRO A 247 10.26 -34.79 -11.75
C PRO A 247 11.55 -34.52 -10.96
N GLY A 248 11.52 -34.75 -9.65
CA GLY A 248 12.66 -34.49 -8.77
C GLY A 248 12.84 -33.03 -8.35
N ALA A 249 11.87 -32.15 -8.66
CA ALA A 249 11.85 -30.78 -8.15
C ALA A 249 11.92 -30.76 -6.62
N GLN A 250 12.56 -29.72 -6.08
CA GLN A 250 12.69 -29.57 -4.65
C GLN A 250 11.30 -29.36 -4.02
N VAL A 251 10.95 -30.17 -3.03
CA VAL A 251 9.77 -29.91 -2.21
C VAL A 251 10.18 -28.92 -1.13
N TYR A 252 9.58 -27.73 -1.18
CA TYR A 252 9.85 -26.69 -0.21
C TYR A 252 8.93 -26.85 1.01
N ASP A 253 9.49 -26.74 2.22
CA ASP A 253 8.71 -26.76 3.45
C ASP A 253 7.96 -25.43 3.61
N HIS A 254 6.68 -25.42 3.29
CA HIS A 254 5.83 -24.23 3.39
C HIS A 254 5.70 -23.72 4.83
N HIS A 255 5.76 -24.58 5.85
CA HIS A 255 5.65 -24.18 7.25
C HIS A 255 6.81 -23.29 7.71
N GLN A 256 8.01 -23.51 7.17
CA GLN A 256 9.17 -22.67 7.44
C GLN A 256 8.94 -21.21 7.02
N TYR A 257 8.07 -20.98 6.02
CA TYR A 257 7.83 -19.68 5.41
C TYR A 257 6.45 -19.09 5.73
N ALA A 258 5.63 -19.81 6.50
CA ALA A 258 4.25 -19.47 6.84
C ALA A 258 4.06 -18.64 8.12
N LYS A 259 5.07 -17.85 8.53
CA LYS A 259 5.05 -17.16 9.84
C LYS A 259 3.75 -16.40 10.13
N ASP A 260 3.10 -15.87 9.09
CA ASP A 260 1.87 -15.07 9.19
C ASP A 260 0.69 -15.66 8.36
N GLU A 261 0.81 -16.87 7.81
CA GLU A 261 -0.24 -17.46 6.97
C GLU A 261 -0.96 -18.58 7.71
N LEU A 262 -2.26 -18.39 7.93
CA LEU A 262 -3.14 -19.38 8.55
C LEU A 262 -3.19 -20.72 7.79
N ASN A 263 -2.89 -20.69 6.48
CA ASN A 263 -2.81 -21.88 5.65
C ASN A 263 -1.45 -21.93 4.94
N PRO A 264 -0.45 -22.63 5.52
CA PRO A 264 0.87 -22.83 4.92
C PRO A 264 0.79 -23.40 3.50
N GLU A 265 -0.18 -24.26 3.21
CA GLU A 265 -0.37 -24.83 1.87
C GLU A 265 -0.88 -23.84 0.82
N SER A 266 -1.15 -22.59 1.21
CA SER A 266 -1.47 -21.49 0.28
C SER A 266 -0.25 -20.67 -0.16
N LEU A 267 0.94 -21.01 0.35
CA LEU A 267 2.17 -20.27 0.11
C LEU A 267 2.84 -20.68 -1.19
N VAL A 268 3.23 -19.66 -1.96
CA VAL A 268 4.09 -19.83 -3.12
C VAL A 268 5.47 -19.39 -2.75
N ILE A 269 6.45 -20.27 -2.95
CA ILE A 269 7.86 -19.91 -2.80
C ILE A 269 8.40 -19.58 -4.18
N MET A 270 9.18 -18.50 -4.25
CA MET A 270 9.73 -17.96 -5.49
C MET A 270 10.40 -19.02 -6.38
N GLU A 271 11.22 -19.91 -5.80
CA GLU A 271 11.94 -20.92 -6.60
C GLU A 271 11.02 -22.03 -7.12
N ASP A 272 10.04 -22.50 -6.34
CA ASP A 272 9.04 -23.47 -6.81
C ASP A 272 8.31 -22.94 -8.05
N LEU A 273 7.93 -21.67 -8.04
CA LEU A 273 7.29 -21.03 -9.19
C LEU A 273 8.24 -20.95 -10.39
N ILE A 274 9.49 -20.51 -10.20
CA ILE A 274 10.46 -20.40 -11.30
C ILE A 274 10.73 -21.78 -11.91
N GLU A 275 10.92 -22.82 -11.09
CA GLU A 275 11.16 -24.19 -11.56
C GLU A 275 9.98 -24.72 -12.39
N ARG A 276 8.73 -24.52 -11.93
CA ARG A 276 7.53 -24.95 -12.65
C ARG A 276 7.36 -24.32 -14.03
N TYR A 277 7.70 -23.03 -14.15
CA TYR A 277 7.50 -22.27 -15.39
C TYR A 277 8.75 -22.16 -16.26
N ALA A 278 9.89 -22.74 -15.86
CA ALA A 278 11.13 -22.73 -16.64
C ALA A 278 10.95 -23.28 -18.07
N GLY A 279 10.10 -24.29 -18.23
CA GLY A 279 9.77 -24.90 -19.51
C GLY A 279 8.53 -24.34 -20.21
N PHE A 280 7.90 -23.28 -19.67
CA PHE A 280 6.63 -22.76 -20.20
C PHE A 280 6.82 -22.17 -21.60
N GLN A 281 6.10 -22.70 -22.59
CA GLN A 281 6.34 -22.38 -24.00
C GLN A 281 5.48 -21.24 -24.52
N ASP A 282 4.30 -21.02 -23.94
CA ASP A 282 3.36 -20.03 -24.45
C ASP A 282 3.99 -18.62 -24.42
N GLN A 283 3.60 -17.85 -25.44
CA GLN A 283 4.06 -16.48 -25.62
C GLN A 283 3.73 -15.64 -24.39
N MET A 284 2.52 -15.76 -23.84
CA MET A 284 2.07 -15.03 -22.66
C MET A 284 2.00 -15.95 -21.43
N LEU A 285 2.73 -15.61 -20.37
CA LEU A 285 2.54 -16.16 -19.04
C LEU A 285 1.84 -15.12 -18.16
N LEU A 286 0.52 -15.21 -18.03
CA LEU A 286 -0.27 -14.34 -17.15
C LEU A 286 -0.52 -15.02 -15.81
N LEU A 287 -0.03 -14.45 -14.72
CA LEU A 287 -0.16 -14.98 -13.36
C LEU A 287 -1.32 -14.34 -12.59
N SER A 288 -2.07 -15.09 -11.78
CA SER A 288 -3.25 -14.54 -11.07
C SER A 288 -2.94 -13.53 -9.96
N HIS A 289 -1.70 -13.48 -9.45
CA HIS A 289 -1.08 -12.34 -8.76
C HIS A 289 0.41 -12.65 -8.53
N THR A 290 1.22 -11.64 -8.19
CA THR A 290 2.61 -11.86 -7.75
C THR A 290 2.88 -11.40 -6.32
N PHE A 291 2.07 -10.49 -5.78
CA PHE A 291 2.30 -9.86 -4.47
C PHE A 291 2.54 -10.84 -3.30
N LYS A 292 1.78 -11.94 -3.21
CA LYS A 292 1.89 -12.89 -2.09
C LYS A 292 2.99 -13.95 -2.24
N ILE A 293 3.73 -13.95 -3.35
CA ILE A 293 4.84 -14.90 -3.53
C ILE A 293 5.93 -14.58 -2.50
N LYS A 294 6.34 -15.59 -1.73
CA LYS A 294 7.37 -15.44 -0.71
C LYS A 294 8.74 -15.68 -1.32
N ASP A 295 9.63 -14.72 -1.09
CA ASP A 295 11.05 -14.87 -1.33
C ASP A 295 11.77 -14.58 -0.01
N PRO A 296 12.14 -15.61 0.76
CA PRO A 296 12.73 -15.47 2.10
C PRO A 296 14.02 -14.65 2.09
N GLN A 297 14.69 -14.63 0.95
CA GLN A 297 15.93 -13.89 0.75
C GLN A 297 15.67 -12.46 0.26
N ASN A 298 14.43 -12.03 -0.01
CA ASN A 298 14.14 -10.71 -0.55
C ASN A 298 15.01 -10.35 -1.79
N ARG A 299 15.25 -11.34 -2.66
CA ARG A 299 16.10 -11.19 -3.85
C ARG A 299 15.41 -10.35 -4.91
N TYR A 300 14.08 -10.36 -4.97
CA TYR A 300 13.35 -9.43 -5.84
C TYR A 300 13.75 -7.97 -5.54
N TRP A 301 13.82 -7.54 -4.27
CA TRP A 301 14.30 -6.20 -3.93
C TRP A 301 15.80 -6.04 -4.24
N ARG A 302 16.62 -6.93 -3.68
CA ARG A 302 18.10 -6.82 -3.72
C ARG A 302 18.70 -6.90 -5.12
N THR A 303 17.98 -7.50 -6.06
CA THR A 303 18.44 -7.65 -7.45
C THR A 303 17.76 -6.66 -8.38
N ILE A 304 16.47 -6.39 -8.17
CA ILE A 304 15.62 -5.69 -9.14
C ILE A 304 14.92 -4.47 -8.53
N GLY A 305 14.16 -4.65 -7.45
CA GLY A 305 13.29 -3.61 -6.89
C GLY A 305 14.02 -2.33 -6.49
N GLN A 306 15.26 -2.43 -6.01
CA GLN A 306 16.09 -1.27 -5.68
C GLN A 306 16.40 -0.35 -6.88
N HIS A 307 16.18 -0.82 -8.12
CA HIS A 307 16.44 -0.07 -9.35
C HIS A 307 15.17 0.61 -9.92
N LEU A 308 14.02 0.49 -9.26
CA LEU A 308 12.80 1.25 -9.56
C LEU A 308 12.93 2.67 -9.00
N HIS A 309 13.76 3.46 -9.68
CA HIS A 309 14.00 4.88 -9.44
C HIS A 309 12.80 5.71 -9.87
N PHE A 310 12.52 6.78 -9.12
CA PHE A 310 11.40 7.67 -9.44
C PHE A 310 11.67 8.43 -10.75
N GLU A 311 10.60 8.78 -11.46
CA GLU A 311 10.69 9.72 -12.58
C GLU A 311 11.25 11.07 -12.08
N PRO A 312 12.22 11.70 -12.78
CA PRO A 312 12.83 12.95 -12.33
C PRO A 312 11.83 14.07 -12.04
N VAL A 313 10.74 14.14 -12.81
CA VAL A 313 9.67 15.13 -12.59
C VAL A 313 8.98 14.92 -11.24
N LEU A 314 8.69 13.68 -10.86
CA LEU A 314 8.08 13.34 -9.57
C LEU A 314 9.05 13.62 -8.42
N ALA A 315 10.31 13.21 -8.54
CA ALA A 315 11.34 13.42 -7.52
C ALA A 315 11.57 14.92 -7.27
N LYS A 316 11.64 15.71 -8.35
CA LYS A 316 11.73 17.17 -8.29
C LYS A 316 10.51 17.77 -7.59
N TYR A 317 9.30 17.38 -7.99
CA TYR A 317 8.06 17.87 -7.37
C TYR A 317 8.05 17.61 -5.86
N ALA A 318 8.35 16.37 -5.44
CA ALA A 318 8.39 15.99 -4.03
C ALA A 318 9.40 16.81 -3.23
N ARG A 319 10.59 17.04 -3.79
CA ARG A 319 11.63 17.88 -3.16
C ARG A 319 11.15 19.32 -3.01
N GLU A 320 10.60 19.91 -4.07
CA GLU A 320 10.09 21.29 -4.04
C GLU A 320 8.93 21.45 -3.05
N ARG A 321 8.03 20.46 -2.99
CA ARG A 321 6.93 20.45 -2.02
C ARG A 321 7.42 20.47 -0.58
N VAL A 322 8.37 19.61 -0.24
CA VAL A 322 8.99 19.58 1.11
C VAL A 322 9.69 20.91 1.39
N MET A 323 10.48 21.42 0.44
CA MET A 323 11.19 22.68 0.60
C MET A 323 10.27 23.84 0.87
N ASN A 324 9.13 23.94 0.16
CA ASN A 324 8.15 25.00 0.36
C ASN A 324 7.48 24.89 1.73
N GLU A 325 7.14 23.67 2.15
CA GLU A 325 6.47 23.43 3.42
C GLU A 325 7.35 23.83 4.63
N ILE A 326 8.63 23.44 4.62
CA ILE A 326 9.50 23.60 5.81
C ILE A 326 10.40 24.85 5.76
N ARG A 327 10.29 25.68 4.71
CA ARG A 327 11.20 26.81 4.46
C ARG A 327 11.28 27.80 5.61
N GLU A 328 10.14 28.07 6.23
CA GLU A 328 10.01 29.09 7.28
C GLU A 328 10.37 28.55 8.67
N ASP A 329 10.22 27.24 8.89
CA ASP A 329 10.52 26.57 10.16
C ASP A 329 12.00 26.15 10.25
N SER A 330 12.67 26.00 9.11
CA SER A 330 14.07 25.57 9.11
C SER A 330 15.01 26.70 9.52
N GLY A 331 15.40 26.72 10.79
CA GLY A 331 16.69 27.30 11.22
C GLY A 331 17.91 26.60 10.59
N ALA A 332 17.70 25.64 9.69
CA ALA A 332 18.69 24.99 8.85
C ALA A 332 18.71 25.67 7.47
N ALA A 333 19.90 26.10 7.04
CA ALA A 333 20.08 26.62 5.69
C ALA A 333 19.91 25.47 4.67
N PRO A 334 19.37 25.75 3.46
CA PRO A 334 19.43 24.81 2.35
C PRO A 334 20.88 24.31 2.17
N GLU A 335 21.03 23.00 2.07
CA GLU A 335 22.29 22.34 1.80
C GLU A 335 22.31 21.90 0.34
N ARG A 336 23.43 22.11 -0.31
CA ARG A 336 23.66 21.59 -1.65
C ARG A 336 24.06 20.13 -1.57
N ALA A 337 23.28 19.26 -2.17
CA ALA A 337 23.50 17.82 -2.16
C ALA A 337 23.40 17.27 -3.59
N VAL A 338 24.12 16.18 -3.87
CA VAL A 338 23.91 15.43 -5.10
C VAL A 338 22.53 14.78 -5.03
N ASP A 339 21.73 15.00 -6.05
CA ASP A 339 20.45 14.31 -6.21
C ASP A 339 20.74 12.81 -6.40
N PRO A 340 20.32 11.96 -5.44
CA PRO A 340 20.57 10.53 -5.47
C PRO A 340 19.86 9.83 -6.64
N GLU A 341 18.78 10.41 -7.15
CA GLU A 341 18.04 9.89 -8.29
C GLU A 341 18.56 10.46 -9.61
N SER A 342 19.44 11.48 -9.60
CA SER A 342 20.00 12.03 -10.83
C SER A 342 21.05 11.10 -11.45
N VAL A 343 20.82 10.69 -12.70
CA VAL A 343 21.82 9.97 -13.51
C VAL A 343 23.09 10.82 -13.68
N ASP A 344 22.93 12.12 -13.87
CA ASP A 344 24.03 13.06 -14.12
C ASP A 344 24.63 13.66 -12.83
N ARG A 345 24.25 13.11 -11.66
CA ARG A 345 24.67 13.60 -10.33
C ARG A 345 24.44 15.11 -10.13
N GLU A 346 23.29 15.62 -10.55
CA GLU A 346 22.88 17.01 -10.40
C GLU A 346 22.99 17.46 -8.94
N GLU A 347 23.56 18.64 -8.70
CA GLU A 347 23.56 19.27 -7.38
C GLU A 347 22.26 20.04 -7.18
N VAL A 348 21.53 19.69 -6.12
CA VAL A 348 20.23 20.27 -5.78
C VAL A 348 20.26 20.84 -4.37
N ASP A 349 19.56 21.95 -4.19
CA ASP A 349 19.36 22.51 -2.86
C ASP A 349 18.24 21.74 -2.16
N ARG A 350 18.50 21.29 -0.93
CA ARG A 350 17.49 20.65 -0.07
C ARG A 350 17.70 21.01 1.40
N ILE A 351 16.65 20.97 2.19
CA ILE A 351 16.70 21.10 3.65
C ILE A 351 16.65 19.69 4.25
N PRO A 352 17.64 19.25 5.04
CA PRO A 352 17.58 17.94 5.70
C PRO A 352 16.42 17.83 6.70
N TYR A 353 15.63 16.76 6.63
CA TYR A 353 14.41 16.60 7.43
C TYR A 353 14.26 15.19 8.02
N ILE A 354 13.42 15.09 9.06
CA ILE A 354 12.92 13.83 9.61
C ILE A 354 11.56 13.57 8.96
N ALA A 355 11.37 12.42 8.31
CA ALA A 355 10.07 12.03 7.77
C ALA A 355 9.38 11.03 8.70
N ILE A 356 8.07 11.20 8.86
CA ILE A 356 7.20 10.26 9.54
C ILE A 356 6.14 9.77 8.57
N HIS A 357 5.97 8.45 8.50
CA HIS A 357 4.80 7.86 7.88
C HIS A 357 3.84 7.34 8.95
N LEU A 358 2.74 8.07 9.15
CA LEU A 358 1.64 7.67 10.03
C LEU A 358 0.57 6.96 9.21
N ARG A 359 0.45 5.64 9.35
CA ARG A 359 -0.64 4.87 8.73
C ARG A 359 -1.80 4.76 9.71
N ARG A 360 -2.94 5.35 9.37
CA ARG A 360 -4.15 5.47 10.20
C ARG A 360 -5.43 4.94 9.57
N GLY A 361 -5.56 4.95 8.24
CA GLY A 361 -6.82 4.67 7.55
C GLY A 361 -7.44 3.30 7.86
N ASP A 362 -7.31 2.33 6.96
CA ASP A 362 -7.95 1.01 7.16
C ASP A 362 -7.14 0.06 8.06
N ILE A 363 -6.09 0.55 8.71
CA ILE A 363 -5.07 -0.30 9.36
C ILE A 363 -5.63 -1.08 10.54
N LEU A 364 -6.52 -0.47 11.34
CA LEU A 364 -7.15 -1.13 12.47
C LEU A 364 -7.95 -2.35 12.04
N SER A 365 -8.71 -2.24 10.95
CA SER A 365 -9.52 -3.35 10.42
C SER A 365 -8.67 -4.55 10.01
N LYS A 366 -7.43 -4.29 9.56
CA LYS A 366 -6.46 -5.33 9.19
C LYS A 366 -5.83 -6.02 10.40
N CYS A 367 -5.76 -5.32 11.53
CA CYS A 367 -5.11 -5.81 12.73
C CYS A 367 -6.04 -6.55 13.68
N THR A 368 -7.29 -6.09 13.81
CA THR A 368 -8.30 -6.77 14.62
C THR A 368 -8.63 -8.17 14.07
N GLY A 369 -8.60 -8.35 12.75
CA GLY A 369 -8.79 -9.65 12.10
C GLY A 369 -7.70 -10.70 12.40
N ALA A 370 -6.56 -10.29 12.98
CA ALA A 370 -5.44 -11.18 13.31
C ALA A 370 -5.36 -11.54 14.81
N HIS A 371 -6.35 -11.14 15.63
CA HIS A 371 -6.30 -11.22 17.10
C HIS A 371 -5.08 -10.50 17.72
N GLU A 372 -4.47 -9.57 16.99
CA GLU A 372 -3.35 -8.76 17.48
C GLU A 372 -3.85 -7.60 18.34
N ASP A 373 -3.04 -7.18 19.31
CA ASP A 373 -3.29 -5.95 20.07
C ASP A 373 -3.29 -4.74 19.10
N PRO A 374 -4.40 -3.98 19.01
CA PRO A 374 -4.53 -2.84 18.11
C PRO A 374 -3.43 -1.79 18.29
N THR A 375 -2.86 -1.67 19.50
CA THR A 375 -1.79 -0.71 19.81
C THR A 375 -0.48 -1.02 19.08
N HIS A 376 -0.25 -2.25 18.65
CA HIS A 376 0.89 -2.60 17.80
C HIS A 376 0.74 -2.11 16.35
N CYS A 377 -0.49 -1.83 15.92
CA CYS A 377 -0.78 -1.38 14.58
C CYS A 377 -0.94 0.13 14.49
N GLU A 378 -1.62 0.72 15.45
CA GLU A 378 -1.81 2.16 15.54
C GLU A 378 -1.00 2.72 16.71
N VAL A 379 0.27 2.95 16.44
CA VAL A 379 1.19 3.54 17.42
C VAL A 379 0.82 5.01 17.66
N PRO A 380 0.65 5.47 18.91
CA PRO A 380 0.20 6.84 19.20
C PRO A 380 1.24 7.88 18.79
N ILE A 381 0.78 9.09 18.44
CA ILE A 381 1.66 10.21 18.00
C ILE A 381 2.71 10.55 19.06
N SER A 382 2.35 10.48 20.34
CA SER A 382 3.29 10.66 21.46
C SER A 382 4.51 9.74 21.40
N SER A 383 4.36 8.48 21.00
CA SER A 383 5.48 7.55 20.80
C SER A 383 6.39 7.97 19.65
N TYR A 384 5.84 8.53 18.57
CA TYR A 384 6.65 9.13 17.52
C TYR A 384 7.39 10.37 18.03
N ALA A 385 6.73 11.22 18.83
CA ALA A 385 7.33 12.43 19.38
C ALA A 385 8.51 12.13 20.30
N GLU A 386 8.42 11.13 21.17
CA GLU A 386 9.54 10.69 21.99
C GLU A 386 10.75 10.25 21.16
N VAL A 387 10.51 9.54 20.05
CA VAL A 387 11.57 9.11 19.13
C VAL A 387 12.18 10.29 18.37
N VAL A 388 11.36 11.24 17.91
CA VAL A 388 11.82 12.47 17.25
C VAL A 388 12.75 13.26 18.16
N GLU A 389 12.39 13.47 19.43
CA GLU A 389 13.23 14.22 20.36
C GLU A 389 14.54 13.49 20.66
N ARG A 390 14.49 12.16 20.75
CA ARG A 390 15.70 11.32 20.89
C ARG A 390 16.63 11.43 19.68
N VAL A 391 16.07 11.44 18.47
CA VAL A 391 16.82 11.66 17.22
C VAL A 391 17.43 13.05 17.22
N ARG A 392 16.64 14.10 17.52
CA ARG A 392 17.09 15.50 17.56
C ARG A 392 18.23 15.70 18.54
N ALA A 393 18.20 15.08 19.72
CA ALA A 393 19.28 15.14 20.69
C ALA A 393 20.62 14.59 20.17
N GLY A 394 20.59 13.69 19.17
CA GLY A 394 21.77 13.14 18.52
C GLY A 394 22.29 13.94 17.32
N LEU A 395 21.54 14.94 16.84
CA LEU A 395 21.86 15.73 15.65
C LEU A 395 22.53 17.06 16.01
N ARG A 396 23.41 17.55 15.12
CA ARG A 396 24.10 18.85 15.32
C ARG A 396 23.18 20.05 15.15
N HIS A 397 22.19 19.93 14.27
CA HIS A 397 21.23 20.97 13.94
C HIS A 397 19.82 20.39 14.09
N LYS A 398 18.90 21.21 14.61
CA LYS A 398 17.48 20.85 14.68
C LYS A 398 16.97 20.64 13.26
N ARG A 399 16.33 19.49 13.01
CA ARG A 399 15.70 19.17 11.73
C ARG A 399 14.18 19.32 11.82
N PRO A 400 13.55 19.93 10.81
CA PRO A 400 12.09 19.94 10.70
C PRO A 400 11.57 18.51 10.54
N VAL A 401 10.31 18.32 10.93
CA VAL A 401 9.62 17.03 10.83
C VAL A 401 8.53 17.16 9.79
N VAL A 402 8.57 16.28 8.79
CA VAL A 402 7.57 16.17 7.73
C VAL A 402 6.77 14.90 7.94
N VAL A 403 5.45 14.99 7.82
CA VAL A 403 4.54 13.87 8.04
C VAL A 403 3.71 13.61 6.80
N THR A 404 3.73 12.37 6.34
CA THR A 404 2.78 11.84 5.36
C THR A 404 1.81 10.92 6.10
N THR A 405 0.50 11.10 5.92
CA THR A 405 -0.52 10.36 6.66
C THR A 405 -1.79 10.22 5.84
N ASP A 406 -2.49 9.12 6.04
CA ASP A 406 -3.84 8.90 5.54
C ASP A 406 -4.91 9.13 6.63
N SER A 407 -4.55 9.84 7.71
CA SER A 407 -5.49 10.25 8.76
C SER A 407 -6.41 11.39 8.31
N ASP A 408 -7.68 11.23 8.61
CA ASP A 408 -8.74 12.25 8.54
C ASP A 408 -9.12 12.81 9.92
N SER A 409 -8.46 12.35 11.00
CA SER A 409 -8.77 12.75 12.37
C SER A 409 -8.26 14.15 12.68
N MET A 410 -9.17 15.11 12.79
CA MET A 410 -8.85 16.51 13.16
C MET A 410 -8.06 16.64 14.47
N GLU A 411 -8.29 15.74 15.43
CA GLU A 411 -7.55 15.70 16.70
C GLU A 411 -6.07 15.39 16.46
N GLU A 412 -5.79 14.38 15.64
CA GLU A 412 -4.41 14.02 15.28
C GLU A 412 -3.74 15.11 14.44
N LEU A 413 -4.49 15.80 13.57
CA LEU A 413 -3.98 16.91 12.77
C LEU A 413 -3.55 18.07 13.66
N GLU A 414 -4.37 18.43 14.64
CA GLU A 414 -4.04 19.47 15.60
C GLU A 414 -2.90 19.04 16.53
N GLU A 415 -2.83 17.76 16.92
CA GLU A 415 -1.70 17.23 17.71
C GLU A 415 -0.38 17.38 16.94
N MET A 416 -0.32 16.95 15.68
CA MET A 416 0.87 17.12 14.82
C MET A 416 1.27 18.59 14.68
N LYS A 417 0.30 19.47 14.46
CA LYS A 417 0.53 20.91 14.38
C LYS A 417 1.07 21.49 15.69
N SER A 418 0.53 21.06 16.83
CA SER A 418 0.99 21.49 18.16
C SER A 418 2.44 21.09 18.45
N LEU A 419 2.91 19.99 17.83
CA LEU A 419 4.30 19.53 17.89
C LEU A 419 5.24 20.27 16.93
N GLY A 420 4.71 21.18 16.10
CA GLY A 420 5.44 21.86 15.04
C GLY A 420 5.85 20.92 13.92
N TRP A 421 5.05 19.90 13.64
CA TRP A 421 5.27 18.99 12.51
C TRP A 421 4.51 19.48 11.28
N HIS A 422 5.12 19.28 10.13
CA HIS A 422 4.61 19.72 8.84
C HIS A 422 3.93 18.55 8.13
N ARG A 423 2.60 18.55 8.09
CA ARG A 423 1.86 17.55 7.32
C ARG A 423 1.90 17.94 5.84
N ILE A 424 2.25 17.00 4.98
CA ILE A 424 2.04 17.19 3.54
C ILE A 424 0.56 17.00 3.24
N ASP A 425 -0.10 18.09 2.87
CA ASP A 425 -1.48 18.07 2.39
C ASP A 425 -1.50 18.23 0.87
N HIS A 426 -2.16 17.29 0.19
CA HIS A 426 -2.31 17.27 -1.26
C HIS A 426 -3.70 17.74 -1.70
N SER A 427 -4.60 18.10 -0.76
CA SER A 427 -5.96 18.54 -1.08
C SER A 427 -6.01 19.97 -1.65
N GLU A 428 -5.02 20.79 -1.34
CA GLU A 428 -4.91 22.18 -1.80
C GLU A 428 -4.00 22.34 -3.02
N ASP A 429 -3.32 21.27 -3.44
CA ASP A 429 -2.33 21.31 -4.51
C ASP A 429 -2.89 20.72 -5.82
N ASP A 430 -2.43 21.26 -6.95
CA ASP A 430 -2.72 20.73 -8.30
C ASP A 430 -1.99 19.39 -8.58
N VAL A 431 -1.58 18.62 -7.56
CA VAL A 431 -0.87 17.33 -7.71
C VAL A 431 -1.68 16.35 -8.55
N HIS A 432 -2.98 16.28 -8.31
CA HIS A 432 -3.88 15.41 -9.07
C HIS A 432 -3.92 15.79 -10.55
N GLU A 433 -3.84 17.08 -10.88
CA GLU A 433 -3.78 17.54 -12.26
C GLU A 433 -2.40 17.29 -12.89
N ALA A 434 -1.34 17.66 -12.17
CA ALA A 434 0.04 17.58 -12.65
C ALA A 434 0.54 16.13 -12.79
N LEU A 435 0.27 15.30 -11.77
CA LEU A 435 0.80 13.94 -11.62
C LEU A 435 -0.27 12.87 -11.71
N GLY A 436 -1.55 13.23 -11.73
CA GLY A 436 -2.66 12.28 -11.87
C GLY A 436 -3.12 11.66 -10.55
N ALA A 437 -4.09 10.74 -10.64
CA ALA A 437 -4.80 10.16 -9.49
C ALA A 437 -3.88 9.54 -8.42
N PHE A 438 -2.82 8.85 -8.83
CA PHE A 438 -1.87 8.24 -7.89
C PHE A 438 -0.69 9.16 -7.52
N GLY A 439 -0.67 10.38 -8.06
CA GLY A 439 0.37 11.39 -7.83
C GLY A 439 0.66 11.64 -6.35
N PRO A 440 -0.34 11.98 -5.52
CA PRO A 440 -0.14 12.26 -4.10
C PRO A 440 0.60 11.14 -3.36
N ALA A 441 0.18 9.90 -3.56
CA ALA A 441 0.79 8.74 -2.89
C ALA A 441 2.24 8.49 -3.35
N PHE A 442 2.57 8.77 -4.61
CA PHE A 442 3.95 8.67 -5.09
C PHE A 442 4.83 9.85 -4.68
N VAL A 443 4.25 11.04 -4.52
CA VAL A 443 4.93 12.18 -3.91
C VAL A 443 5.31 11.82 -2.47
N ASP A 444 4.37 11.31 -1.68
CA ASP A 444 4.65 10.83 -0.32
C ASP A 444 5.72 9.73 -0.32
N ALA A 445 5.61 8.73 -1.19
CA ALA A 445 6.61 7.67 -1.31
C ALA A 445 8.02 8.22 -1.59
N SER A 446 8.12 9.27 -2.42
CA SER A 446 9.37 9.97 -2.70
C SER A 446 9.88 10.74 -1.48
N ILE A 447 9.00 11.49 -0.79
CA ILE A 447 9.36 12.22 0.44
C ILE A 447 9.91 11.28 1.51
N LEU A 448 9.27 10.13 1.73
CA LEU A 448 9.71 9.13 2.71
C LEU A 448 11.06 8.50 2.33
N ALA A 449 11.26 8.21 1.04
CA ALA A 449 12.49 7.62 0.54
C ALA A 449 13.70 8.57 0.65
N HIS A 450 13.51 9.87 0.45
CA HIS A 450 14.58 10.88 0.43
C HIS A 450 14.89 11.50 1.79
N ALA A 451 14.13 11.16 2.83
CA ALA A 451 14.32 11.68 4.18
C ALA A 451 15.70 11.35 4.75
N ASP A 452 16.21 12.21 5.63
CA ASP A 452 17.47 11.95 6.30
C ASP A 452 17.35 11.00 7.48
N VAL A 453 16.21 11.06 8.16
CA VAL A 453 15.79 10.11 9.17
C VAL A 453 14.35 9.75 8.86
N PHE A 454 14.05 8.46 8.79
CA PHE A 454 12.71 7.98 8.50
C PHE A 454 12.14 7.19 9.67
N LEU A 455 10.95 7.58 10.12
CA LEU A 455 10.14 6.91 11.13
C LEU A 455 8.93 6.27 10.44
N GLY A 456 8.89 4.94 10.39
CA GLY A 456 7.86 4.20 9.69
C GLY A 456 6.79 3.60 10.61
N SER A 457 5.61 3.34 10.04
CA SER A 457 4.59 2.46 10.62
C SER A 457 4.89 0.99 10.29
N VAL A 458 5.08 0.12 11.30
CA VAL A 458 5.57 -1.28 11.17
C VAL A 458 4.76 -2.11 10.17
N LYS A 459 3.43 -2.02 10.24
CA LYS A 459 2.51 -2.86 9.45
C LYS A 459 2.20 -2.29 8.06
N SER A 460 2.72 -1.11 7.72
CA SER A 460 2.47 -0.51 6.41
C SER A 460 3.47 -0.99 5.36
N THR A 461 2.96 -1.48 4.22
CA THR A 461 3.79 -1.81 3.07
C THR A 461 4.47 -0.59 2.47
N MET A 462 3.88 0.61 2.57
CA MET A 462 4.52 1.87 2.17
C MET A 462 5.77 2.16 3.00
N SER A 463 5.67 2.02 4.33
CA SER A 463 6.83 2.17 5.22
C SER A 463 7.92 1.15 4.89
N ARG A 464 7.55 -0.10 4.61
CA ARG A 464 8.51 -1.15 4.27
C ARG A 464 9.26 -0.84 2.97
N VAL A 465 8.57 -0.36 1.94
CA VAL A 465 9.19 0.06 0.68
C VAL A 465 10.12 1.26 0.90
N ALA A 466 9.68 2.29 1.64
CA ALA A 466 10.51 3.42 1.99
C ALA A 466 11.75 3.00 2.80
N ALA A 467 11.60 2.07 3.75
CA ALA A 467 12.70 1.54 4.55
C ALA A 467 13.72 0.77 3.72
N ASN A 468 13.25 -0.02 2.77
CA ASN A 468 14.11 -0.70 1.81
C ASN A 468 14.93 0.29 0.98
N ARG A 469 14.32 1.39 0.50
CA ARG A 469 15.02 2.49 -0.20
C ARG A 469 16.02 3.21 0.68
N GLN A 470 15.64 3.55 1.93
CA GLN A 470 16.55 4.14 2.92
C GLN A 470 17.82 3.30 3.07
N LEU A 471 17.67 1.98 3.14
CA LEU A 471 18.79 1.06 3.29
C LEU A 471 19.61 0.91 2.00
N SER A 472 18.98 0.68 0.84
CA SER A 472 19.69 0.40 -0.41
C SER A 472 20.31 1.64 -1.05
N TRP A 473 19.62 2.79 -0.98
CA TRP A 473 20.05 4.01 -1.66
C TRP A 473 20.95 4.88 -0.78
N TYR A 474 20.72 4.89 0.53
CA TYR A 474 21.41 5.80 1.45
C TYR A 474 22.17 5.11 2.59
N HIS A 475 22.09 3.79 2.69
CA HIS A 475 22.65 3.02 3.81
C HIS A 475 22.15 3.51 5.18
N ARG A 476 20.89 3.96 5.23
CA ARG A 476 20.20 4.44 6.43
C ARG A 476 19.24 3.38 6.94
N SER A 477 19.14 3.24 8.26
CA SER A 477 18.13 2.40 8.88
C SER A 477 16.87 3.20 9.17
N THR A 478 15.71 2.55 9.05
CA THR A 478 14.42 3.10 9.47
C THR A 478 14.19 2.83 10.95
N ILE A 479 13.56 3.78 11.63
CA ILE A 479 13.13 3.62 13.02
C ILE A 479 11.64 3.32 13.02
N TYR A 480 11.21 2.34 13.81
CA TYR A 480 9.80 1.98 13.95
C TYR A 480 9.36 2.21 15.40
N PRO A 481 8.72 3.35 15.70
CA PRO A 481 8.20 3.63 17.04
C PRO A 481 7.26 2.52 17.51
N GLN A 482 7.26 2.27 18.81
CA GLN A 482 6.48 1.23 19.48
C GLN A 482 5.52 1.88 20.46
N ALA A 483 4.37 1.24 20.71
CA ALA A 483 3.41 1.72 21.69
C ALA A 483 3.99 1.66 23.12
N PRO A 484 3.56 2.54 24.04
CA PRO A 484 3.98 2.47 25.43
C PRO A 484 3.63 1.11 26.05
N GLY A 485 4.61 0.41 26.60
CA GLY A 485 4.41 -0.91 27.22
C GLY A 485 4.55 -2.11 26.27
N SER A 486 4.66 -1.91 24.95
CA SER A 486 4.86 -2.99 23.97
C SER A 486 6.33 -3.42 23.81
N ALA A 487 7.17 -3.16 24.81
CA ALA A 487 8.60 -3.46 24.75
C ALA A 487 8.84 -4.98 24.68
N THR A 488 8.91 -5.51 23.47
CA THR A 488 9.60 -6.77 23.20
C THR A 488 11.11 -6.52 23.27
N LYS A 489 11.87 -7.56 23.59
CA LYS A 489 13.29 -7.51 23.98
C LYS A 489 14.29 -6.97 22.92
N GLU A 490 13.86 -6.44 21.77
CA GLU A 490 14.75 -6.21 20.60
C GLU A 490 14.48 -4.89 19.84
N SER A 491 14.47 -3.76 20.54
CA SER A 491 15.17 -2.60 20.00
C SER A 491 15.95 -1.98 21.16
N THR A 492 17.15 -2.50 21.38
CA THR A 492 17.96 -2.01 22.48
C THR A 492 18.50 -0.63 22.11
N ALA A 493 18.89 0.17 23.10
CA ALA A 493 19.62 1.41 22.86
C ALA A 493 20.83 1.19 21.93
N ALA A 494 21.38 -0.04 21.84
CA ALA A 494 22.47 -0.42 20.95
C ALA A 494 22.07 -0.46 19.45
N ASP A 495 20.84 -0.81 19.08
CA ASP A 495 20.41 -0.82 17.67
C ASP A 495 20.25 0.62 17.14
N LEU A 496 19.75 1.51 18.01
CA LEU A 496 19.71 2.93 17.74
C LEU A 496 21.11 3.53 17.75
N ASP A 497 21.97 3.17 18.70
CA ASP A 497 23.35 3.68 18.79
C ASP A 497 24.22 3.17 17.63
N GLU A 498 23.96 1.96 17.10
CA GLU A 498 24.57 1.46 15.87
C GLU A 498 24.06 2.25 14.65
N SER A 499 22.75 2.51 14.55
CA SER A 499 22.18 3.34 13.50
C SER A 499 22.73 4.77 13.52
N PHE A 500 22.80 5.40 14.71
CA PHE A 500 23.42 6.70 14.91
C PHE A 500 24.92 6.68 14.65
N SER A 501 25.62 5.59 15.01
CA SER A 501 27.04 5.41 14.71
C SER A 501 27.30 5.19 13.23
N ARG A 502 26.37 4.59 12.48
CA ARG A 502 26.43 4.49 11.01
C ARG A 502 26.13 5.85 10.36
N MET A 503 25.12 6.58 10.83
CA MET A 503 24.82 7.95 10.39
C MET A 503 25.98 8.92 10.66
N ARG A 504 26.66 8.82 11.81
CA ARG A 504 27.85 9.62 12.12
C ARG A 504 29.05 9.25 11.24
N ARG A 505 29.16 7.98 10.82
CA ARG A 505 30.24 7.49 9.94
C ARG A 505 30.00 7.80 8.45
N SER A 506 28.75 7.90 8.01
CA SER A 506 28.40 8.31 6.64
C SER A 506 28.45 9.82 6.43
N GLY A 507 28.51 10.61 7.51
CA GLY A 507 28.86 12.03 7.46
C GLY A 507 30.32 12.27 7.08
N ILE A 508 30.61 12.30 5.78
CA ILE A 508 31.79 12.92 5.15
C ILE A 508 33.13 12.23 5.47
N ARG A 509 33.47 11.21 4.65
CA ARG A 509 34.78 11.26 3.97
C ARG A 509 34.53 11.97 2.65
N ARG A 510 35.04 13.21 2.53
CA ARG A 510 35.09 13.94 1.26
C ARG A 510 35.69 13.02 0.19
N LEU A 511 34.93 12.78 -0.87
CA LEU A 511 35.46 12.57 -2.21
C LEU A 511 35.16 13.83 -3.00
#